data_AF-A0A9D9CH39-F1
#
_entry.id   AF-A0A9D9CH39-F1
#
_cell.length_a   1.000
_cell.length_b   1.000
_cell.length_c   1.000
_cell.angle_alpha   90.00
_cell.angle_beta   90.00
_cell.angle_gamma   90.00
#
_symmetry.space_group_name_H-M   'P 1'
#
loop_
_entity.id
_entity.type
_entity.pdbx_description
1 polymer ?
#
loop_
_entity_poly.entity_id
_entity_poly.type
_entity_poly.pdbx_seq_one_letter_code
_entity_poly.pdbx_strand_id
1 'polypeptide(L)' 'QENEYQGEENETLVKFAKQHESHTHADYYIFGHRHIMLDLMIAKESRIIILGDCIQHFSYAYLDEEGALTLNTLE' A
#
# COMPACT_ATOMS: atom_id res chain seq x y z
N GLN A 1 11.28 -12.93 12.26
CA GLN A 1 9.85 -12.61 12.09
C GLN A 1 9.74 -11.09 12.24
N GLU A 2 10.24 -10.37 11.23
CA GLU A 2 10.44 -8.90 11.28
C GLU A 2 9.68 -8.16 10.16
N ASN A 3 9.08 -8.90 9.22
CA ASN A 3 8.40 -8.37 8.03
C ASN A 3 6.88 -8.58 8.09
N GLU A 4 6.28 -8.70 9.28
CA GLU A 4 4.82 -8.75 9.40
C GLU A 4 4.28 -7.35 9.69
N TYR A 5 3.13 -7.03 9.10
CA TYR A 5 2.41 -5.78 9.33
C TYR A 5 2.03 -5.64 10.82
N GLN A 6 2.46 -4.55 11.47
CA GLN A 6 2.30 -4.35 12.92
C GLN A 6 1.08 -3.48 13.30
N GLY A 7 0.14 -3.30 12.37
CA GLY A 7 -1.00 -2.41 12.55
C GLY A 7 -0.71 -0.95 12.18
N GLU A 8 -1.78 -0.18 11.95
CA GLU A 8 -1.72 1.16 11.37
C GLU A 8 -0.86 2.15 12.18
N GLU A 9 -0.91 2.08 13.50
CA GLU A 9 -0.18 2.97 14.41
C GLU A 9 1.34 2.73 14.38
N ASN A 10 1.76 1.51 14.01
CA ASN A 10 3.16 1.10 13.98
C ASN A 10 3.78 1.17 12.57
N GLU A 11 3.00 1.46 11.53
CA GLU A 11 3.49 1.58 10.16
C GLU A 11 3.70 3.03 9.75
N THR A 12 4.97 3.42 9.58
CA THR A 12 5.36 4.80 9.22
C THR A 12 4.74 5.27 7.90
N LEU A 13 4.66 4.40 6.89
CA LEU A 13 4.07 4.74 5.59
C LEU A 13 2.55 4.95 5.68
N VAL A 14 1.86 4.15 6.51
CA VAL A 14 0.42 4.31 6.77
C VAL A 14 0.17 5.64 7.47
N LYS A 15 0.96 5.95 8.51
CA LYS A 15 0.87 7.24 9.22
C LYS A 15 1.12 8.43 8.30
N PHE A 16 2.15 8.34 7.47
CA PHE A 16 2.45 9.37 6.47
C PHE A 16 1.28 9.56 5.51
N ALA A 17 0.74 8.48 4.94
CA ALA A 17 -0.37 8.54 4.00
C ALA A 17 -1.62 9.16 4.64
N LYS A 18 -1.99 8.75 5.86
CA LYS A 18 -3.10 9.35 6.61
C LYS A 18 -2.89 10.85 6.90
N GLN A 19 -1.67 11.24 7.26
CA GLN A 19 -1.35 12.64 7.52
C GLN A 19 -1.37 13.46 6.23
N HIS A 20 -0.88 12.91 5.12
CA HIS A 20 -0.93 13.58 3.82
C HIS A 20 -2.38 13.73 3.36
N GLU A 21 -3.19 12.68 3.51
CA GLU A 21 -4.61 12.65 3.16
C GLU A 21 -5.43 13.72 3.88
N SER A 22 -5.09 14.05 5.14
CA SER A 22 -5.77 15.13 5.86
C SER A 22 -5.53 16.53 5.28
N HIS A 23 -4.55 16.68 4.37
CA HIS A 23 -4.20 17.95 3.74
C HIS A 23 -4.41 17.94 2.23
N THR A 24 -4.22 16.80 1.58
CA THR A 24 -4.30 16.63 0.12
C THR A 24 -4.78 15.23 -0.19
N HIS A 25 -5.96 15.17 -0.81
CA HIS A 25 -6.60 13.92 -1.17
C HIS A 25 -5.83 13.20 -2.29
N ALA A 26 -5.67 11.88 -2.13
CA ALA A 26 -5.31 10.98 -3.21
C ALA A 26 -6.10 9.67 -3.09
N ASP A 27 -6.56 9.15 -4.23
CA ASP A 27 -7.26 7.86 -4.28
C ASP A 27 -6.32 6.69 -3.89
N TYR A 28 -5.05 6.79 -4.28
CA TYR A 28 -4.04 5.76 -4.09
C TYR A 28 -2.70 6.30 -3.60
N TYR A 29 -2.19 5.70 -2.53
CA TYR A 29 -0.84 5.87 -2.03
C TYR A 29 -0.04 4.59 -2.28
N ILE A 30 0.93 4.61 -3.19
CA ILE A 30 1.68 3.41 -3.58
C ILE A 30 3.13 3.52 -3.07
N PHE A 31 3.57 2.53 -2.30
CA PHE A 31 4.91 2.47 -1.75
C PHE A 31 5.56 1.10 -1.94
N GLY A 32 6.88 1.05 -1.81
CA GLY A 32 7.66 -0.18 -1.66
C GLY A 32 8.44 -0.17 -0.34
N HIS A 33 9.70 -0.61 -0.37
CA HIS A 33 10.68 -0.57 0.73
C HIS A 33 10.37 -1.44 1.95
N ARG A 34 9.11 -1.56 2.38
CA ARG A 34 8.74 -2.39 3.53
C ARG A 34 8.81 -3.88 3.27
N HIS A 35 8.80 -4.30 2.00
CA HIS A 35 8.86 -5.71 1.59
C HIS A 35 7.69 -6.53 2.18
N ILE A 36 6.54 -5.88 2.36
CA ILE A 36 5.28 -6.48 2.82
C ILE A 36 4.22 -6.13 1.79
N MET A 37 3.42 -7.11 1.39
CA MET A 37 2.23 -6.84 0.59
C MET A 37 1.14 -6.31 1.51
N LEU A 38 0.74 -5.05 1.32
CA LEU A 38 -0.33 -4.44 2.08
C LEU A 38 -1.28 -3.71 1.13
N ASP A 39 -2.57 -3.90 1.34
CA ASP A 39 -3.64 -3.16 0.68
C ASP A 39 -4.66 -2.80 1.75
N LEU A 40 -4.74 -1.50 2.07
CA LEU A 40 -5.48 -1.01 3.22
C LEU A 40 -6.23 0.28 2.89
N MET A 41 -7.49 0.36 3.30
CA MET A 41 -8.25 1.62 3.28
C MET A 41 -7.72 2.54 4.40
N ILE A 42 -7.29 3.75 4.04
CA ILE A 42 -6.82 4.75 5.02
C ILE A 42 -7.81 5.90 5.22
N ALA A 43 -8.76 6.05 4.29
CA ALA A 43 -9.90 6.95 4.35
C ALA A 43 -11.09 6.33 3.59
N LYS A 44 -12.20 7.05 3.47
CA LYS A 44 -13.41 6.55 2.79
C LYS A 44 -13.15 6.22 1.30
N GLU A 45 -12.32 7.03 0.65
CA GLU A 45 -12.07 6.99 -0.80
C GLU A 45 -10.56 6.90 -1.12
N SER A 46 -9.74 6.52 -0.12
CA SER A 46 -8.28 6.45 -0.27
C SER A 46 -7.72 5.12 0.22
N ARG A 47 -6.84 4.52 -0.59
CA ARG A 47 -6.13 3.26 -0.29
C ARG A 47 -4.63 3.47 -0.25
N ILE A 48 -3.96 2.77 0.67
CA ILE A 48 -2.51 2.58 0.64
C ILE A 48 -2.20 1.17 0.12
N ILE A 49 -1.31 1.10 -0.86
CA ILE A 49 -0.74 -0.13 -1.37
C ILE A 49 0.76 -0.13 -1.08
N ILE A 50 1.25 -1.18 -0.42
CA ILE A 50 2.66 -1.44 -0.23
C ILE A 50 3.01 -2.70 -1.02
N LEU A 51 3.97 -2.55 -1.94
CA LEU A 51 4.51 -3.64 -2.73
C LEU A 51 5.44 -4.51 -1.86
N GLY A 52 5.42 -5.80 -2.17
CA GLY A 52 6.41 -6.76 -1.70
C GLY A 52 7.79 -6.53 -2.34
N ASP A 53 8.68 -7.49 -2.13
CA ASP A 53 10.05 -7.46 -2.63
C ASP A 53 10.28 -8.42 -3.81
N CYS A 54 11.35 -8.18 -4.57
CA CYS A 54 11.71 -9.02 -5.72
C CYS A 54 12.46 -10.32 -5.36
N ILE A 55 12.35 -10.80 -4.12
CA ILE A 55 13.02 -12.02 -3.63
C ILE A 55 11.99 -13.04 -3.12
N GLN A 56 11.04 -12.60 -2.30
CA GLN A 56 10.03 -13.40 -1.65
C GLN A 56 8.61 -13.10 -2.16
N HIS A 57 8.34 -11.84 -2.55
CA HIS A 57 6.99 -11.37 -2.86
C HIS A 57 6.98 -10.62 -4.19
N PHE A 58 7.28 -11.33 -5.29
CA PHE A 58 7.27 -10.79 -6.65
C PHE A 58 5.90 -10.19 -6.95
N SER A 59 5.74 -8.90 -6.73
CA SER A 59 4.43 -8.25 -6.72
C SER A 59 4.43 -6.97 -7.53
N TYR A 60 3.25 -6.63 -8.02
CA TYR A 60 3.02 -5.46 -8.85
C TYR A 60 1.62 -4.91 -8.60
N ALA A 61 1.48 -3.59 -8.76
CA ALA A 61 0.17 -2.94 -8.78
C ALA A 61 -0.30 -2.81 -10.23
N TYR A 62 -1.54 -3.17 -10.50
CA TYR A 62 -2.19 -3.04 -11.80
C TYR A 62 -3.40 -2.11 -11.68
N LEU A 63 -3.40 -1.03 -12.45
CA LEU A 63 -4.51 -0.10 -12.59
C LEU A 63 -5.23 -0.42 -13.91
N ASP A 64 -6.50 -0.79 -13.84
CA ASP A 64 -7.29 -1.06 -15.03
C ASP A 64 -7.83 0.23 -15.69
N GLU A 65 -8.54 0.07 -16.80
CA GLU A 65 -9.11 1.18 -17.58
C GLU A 65 -10.27 1.86 -16.86
N GLU A 66 -10.94 1.16 -15.94
CA GLU A 66 -12.00 1.67 -15.07
C GLU A 66 -11.45 2.44 -13.85
N GLY A 67 -10.13 2.42 -13.63
CA GLY A 67 -9.46 3.11 -12.55
C GLY A 67 -9.36 2.30 -11.24
N ALA A 68 -9.65 1.00 -11.26
CA ALA A 68 -9.48 0.13 -10.10
C ALA A 68 -8.04 -0.38 -10.00
N LEU A 69 -7.40 -0.08 -8.86
CA LEU A 69 -6.06 -0.57 -8.54
C LEU A 69 -6.12 -1.91 -7.79
N THR A 70 -5.36 -2.89 -8.27
CA THR A 70 -5.19 -4.23 -7.67
C THR A 70 -3.73 -4.52 -7.36
N LEU A 71 -3.46 -5.17 -6.23
CA LEU A 71 -2.13 -5.66 -5.85
C LEU A 71 -2.04 -7.15 -6.16
N ASN A 72 -1.11 -7.53 -7.05
CA ASN A 72 -0.99 -8.90 -7.57
C ASN A 72 0.42 -9.44 -7.34
N THR A 73 0.56 -10.77 -7.41
CA THR A 73 1.85 -11.48 -7.46
C THR A 73 2.13 -12.04 -8.85
N LEU A 74 3.41 -12.10 -9.22
CA LEU A 74 3.90 -12.90 -10.34
C LEU A 74 4.04 -14.34 -9.82
N GLU A 75 3.21 -15.25 -10.29
CA GLU A 75 3.42 -16.69 -10.12
C GLU A 75 4.48 -17.22 -11.09
#